data_AF-T2ITC2-F1
#
_entry.id   AF-T2ITC2-F1
#
_cell.length_a   1.000
_cell.length_b   1.000
_cell.length_c   1.000
_cell.angle_alpha   90.00
_cell.angle_beta   90.00
_cell.angle_gamma   90.00
#
_symmetry.space_group_name_H-M   'P 1'
#
loop_
_entity.id
_entity.type
_entity.pdbx_description
1 polymer ?
#
loop_
_entity_poly.entity_id
_entity_poly.type
_entity_poly.pdbx_seq_one_letter_code
_entity_poly.pdbx_strand_id
1 'polypeptide(L)' 'MGETKLTEIKQAVRELSDHDLANFRTWFAEFDAQEWDRKFEKDVTEGKLDKLAEKALKELREGKCRDL' A
#
# COMPACT_ATOMS: atom_id res chain seq x y z
N MET A 1 -4.41 15.78 22.19
CA MET A 1 -2.95 15.74 22.00
C MET A 1 -2.49 15.13 20.65
N GLY A 2 -3.38 14.66 19.77
CA GLY A 2 -2.98 14.06 18.47
C GLY A 2 -2.80 15.05 17.32
N GLU A 3 -3.54 16.16 17.30
CA GLU A 3 -3.54 17.13 16.19
C GLU A 3 -2.25 17.96 16.13
N THR A 4 -1.62 18.24 17.27
CA THR A 4 -0.37 18.99 17.33
C THR A 4 0.79 18.25 16.67
N LYS A 5 0.95 16.95 16.94
CA LYS A 5 2.04 16.14 16.36
C LYS A 5 1.99 16.08 14.84
N LEU A 6 0.80 15.92 14.26
CA LEU A 6 0.66 15.87 12.81
C LEU A 6 1.01 17.23 12.17
N THR A 7 0.66 18.32 12.85
CA THR A 7 0.94 19.67 12.38
C THR A 7 2.44 19.98 12.43
N GLU A 8 3.13 19.54 13.49
CA GLU A 8 4.59 19.64 13.63
C GLU A 8 5.32 18.84 12.54
N ILE A 9 4.89 17.61 12.25
CA ILE A 9 5.48 16.80 11.17
C ILE A 9 5.29 17.49 9.81
N LYS A 10 4.10 18.02 9.52
CA LYS A 10 3.84 18.75 8.27
C LYS A 10 4.73 19.98 8.12
N GLN A 11 4.98 20.69 9.22
CA GLN A 11 5.87 21.85 9.23
C GLN A 11 7.32 21.43 9.01
N ALA A 12 7.80 20.41 9.73
CA ALA A 12 9.14 19.87 9.56
C ALA A 12 9.40 19.40 8.13
N VAL A 13 8.43 18.72 7.50
CA VAL A 13 8.53 18.27 6.09
C VAL A 13 8.61 19.46 5.11
N ARG A 14 7.93 20.57 5.41
CA ARG A 14 8.00 21.79 4.58
C ARG A 14 9.34 22.52 4.71
N GLU A 15 10.02 22.35 5.84
CA GLU A 15 11.32 22.97 6.13
C GLU A 15 12.51 22.13 5.65
N LEU A 16 12.27 20.91 5.14
CA LEU A 16 13.31 20.07 4.56
C LEU A 16 13.90 20.68 3.29
N SER A 17 15.20 20.47 3.10
CA SER A 17 15.87 20.74 1.83
C SER A 17 15.36 19.79 0.74
N ASP A 18 15.55 20.15 -0.54
CA ASP A 18 15.14 19.28 -1.66
C ASP A 18 15.78 17.89 -1.59
N HIS A 19 17.03 17.81 -1.10
CA HIS A 19 17.74 16.55 -0.89
C HIS A 19 17.09 15.70 0.20
N ASP A 20 16.79 16.31 1.35
CA ASP A 20 16.18 15.58 2.47
C ASP A 20 14.73 15.22 2.17
N LEU A 21 14.03 16.03 1.38
CA LEU A 21 12.69 15.73 0.89
C LEU A 21 12.70 14.53 -0.07
N ALA A 22 13.71 14.40 -0.93
CA ALA A 22 13.87 13.24 -1.80
C ALA A 22 14.16 11.95 -1.00
N ASN A 23 15.03 12.05 0.02
CA ASN A 23 15.29 10.94 0.94
C ASN A 23 14.04 10.55 1.74
N PHE A 24 13.30 11.55 2.26
CA PHE A 24 12.05 11.33 2.97
C PHE A 24 11.00 10.64 2.09
N ARG A 25 10.85 11.06 0.83
CA ARG A 25 9.93 10.40 -0.11
C ARG A 25 10.30 8.95 -0.38
N THR A 26 11.59 8.67 -0.54
CA THR A 26 12.09 7.30 -0.78
C THR A 26 11.75 6.41 0.42
N TRP A 27 12.13 6.86 1.62
CA TRP A 27 11.81 6.15 2.86
C TRP A 27 10.31 5.99 3.09
N PHE A 28 9.51 7.03 2.81
CA PHE A 28 8.06 6.98 3.01
C PHE A 28 7.39 5.99 2.06
N ALA A 29 7.88 5.86 0.83
CA ALA A 29 7.40 4.84 -0.10
C ALA A 29 7.68 3.42 0.40
N GLU A 30 8.86 3.17 0.98
CA GLU A 30 9.19 1.88 1.60
C GLU A 30 8.34 1.61 2.85
N PHE A 31 8.07 2.63 3.65
CA PHE A 31 7.20 2.53 4.83
C PHE A 31 5.75 2.21 4.42
N ASP A 32 5.21 2.92 3.43
CA ASP A 32 3.85 2.69 2.93
C ASP A 32 3.73 1.31 2.28
N ALA A 33 4.76 0.87 1.54
CA ALA A 33 4.84 -0.48 0.99
C ALA A 33 4.81 -1.57 2.08
N GLN A 34 5.54 -1.39 3.18
CA GLN A 34 5.51 -2.34 4.31
C GLN A 34 4.14 -2.39 5.00
N GLU A 35 3.49 -1.25 5.19
CA GLU A 35 2.13 -1.22 5.76
C GLU A 35 1.12 -1.85 4.79
N TRP A 36 1.30 -1.65 3.48
CA TRP A 36 0.50 -2.31 2.45
C TRP A 36 0.72 -3.82 2.46
N ASP A 37 1.97 -4.30 2.51
CA ASP A 37 2.30 -5.72 2.60
C ASP A 37 1.65 -6.35 3.82
N ARG A 38 1.79 -5.74 4.99
CA ARG A 38 1.18 -6.24 6.23
C ARG A 38 -0.34 -6.34 6.14
N LYS A 39 -0.98 -5.33 5.54
CA LYS A 39 -2.44 -5.33 5.36
C LYS A 39 -2.86 -6.39 4.33
N PHE A 40 -2.09 -6.54 3.25
CA PHE A 40 -2.32 -7.53 2.22
C PHE A 40 -2.17 -8.95 2.77
N GLU A 41 -1.10 -9.25 3.50
CA GLU A 41 -0.87 -10.54 4.17
C GLU A 41 -2.00 -10.87 5.15
N LYS A 42 -2.49 -9.87 5.89
CA LYS A 42 -3.65 -10.04 6.77
C LYS A 42 -4.91 -10.36 5.96
N ASP A 43 -5.19 -9.63 4.88
CA ASP A 43 -6.36 -9.87 4.04
C ASP A 43 -6.29 -11.22 3.30
N VAL A 44 -5.07 -11.69 2.93
CA VAL A 44 -4.79 -13.06 2.44
C VAL A 44 -5.15 -14.07 3.52
N THR A 45 -4.64 -13.89 4.73
CA THR A 45 -4.87 -14.82 5.86
C THR A 45 -6.34 -14.87 6.28
N GLU A 46 -7.06 -13.76 6.16
CA GLU A 46 -8.50 -13.68 6.41
C GLU A 46 -9.35 -14.26 5.26
N GLY A 47 -8.73 -14.79 4.20
CA GLY A 47 -9.42 -15.44 3.07
C GLY A 47 -10.25 -14.48 2.21
N LYS A 48 -10.02 -13.17 2.32
CA LYS A 48 -10.79 -12.17 1.55
C LYS A 48 -10.49 -12.25 0.06
N LEU A 49 -9.29 -12.72 -0.29
CA LEU A 49 -8.87 -12.89 -1.67
C LEU A 49 -9.28 -14.25 -2.26
N ASP A 50 -9.74 -15.18 -1.44
CA ASP A 50 -10.15 -16.52 -1.91
C ASP A 50 -11.32 -16.44 -2.89
N LYS A 51 -12.30 -15.57 -2.62
CA LYS A 51 -13.43 -15.35 -3.52
C LYS A 51 -13.01 -14.78 -4.88
N LEU A 52 -11.97 -13.95 -4.89
CA LEU A 52 -11.42 -13.40 -6.13
C LEU A 52 -10.63 -14.48 -6.89
N ALA A 53 -9.87 -15.31 -6.18
CA ALA A 53 -9.16 -16.45 -6.76
C ALA A 53 -10.14 -17.48 -7.35
N GLU A 54 -11.19 -17.85 -6.61
CA GLU A 54 -12.24 -18.75 -7.10
C GLU A 54 -12.95 -18.19 -8.34
N LYS A 55 -13.24 -16.88 -8.35
CA LYS A 55 -13.84 -16.23 -9.52
C LYS A 55 -12.89 -16.25 -10.72
N ALA A 56 -11.63 -15.91 -10.53
CA ALA A 56 -10.62 -15.94 -11.60
C ALA A 56 -10.44 -17.36 -12.17
N LEU A 57 -10.39 -18.39 -11.29
CA LEU A 57 -10.34 -19.79 -11.71
C LEU A 57 -11.59 -20.22 -12.49
N LYS A 58 -12.78 -19.72 -12.09
CA LYS A 58 -14.02 -19.98 -12.81
C LYS A 58 -14.02 -19.31 -14.18
N GLU A 59 -13.61 -18.06 -14.29
CA GLU A 59 -13.53 -17.34 -15.56
C GLU A 59 -12.49 -17.93 -16.53
N LEU A 60 -11.36 -18.43 -15.99
CA LEU A 60 -10.38 -19.21 -16.76
C LEU A 60 -10.97 -20.51 -17.29
N ARG A 61 -11.68 -21.28 -16.45
CA ARG A 61 -12.36 -22.52 -16.87
C ARG A 61 -13.47 -22.25 -17.89
N GLU A 62 -14.13 -21.11 -17.80
CA GLU A 62 -15.16 -20.67 -18.75
C GLU A 62 -14.56 -20.10 -20.06
N GLY A 63 -13.24 -20.09 -20.22
CA GLY A 63 -12.57 -19.61 -21.43
C GLY A 63 -12.72 -18.11 -21.67
N LYS A 64 -13.05 -17.34 -20.62
CA LYS A 64 -13.24 -15.88 -20.69
C LYS A 64 -11.94 -15.10 -20.46
N CYS A 65 -10.84 -15.80 -20.21
CA CYS A 65 -9.52 -15.18 -20.16
C CYS A 65 -9.03 -14.86 -21.58
N ARG A 66 -8.57 -13.62 -21.76
CA ARG A 66 -7.80 -13.20 -22.94
C ARG A 66 -6.33 -13.28 -22.62
N ASP A 67 -5.54 -13.71 -23.60
CA ASP A 67 -4.09 -13.58 -23.55
C ASP A 67 -3.68 -12.10 -23.44
N LEU A 68 -2.54 -11.87 -22.78
CA LEU A 68 -1.99 -10.52 -22.52
C LEU A 68 -1.40 -9.89 -23.78
#